data_AF-A0A5N6HH04-F1
#
_entry.id   AF-A0A5N6HH04-F1
#
_cell.length_a   1.000
_cell.length_b   1.000
_cell.length_c   1.000
_cell.angle_alpha   90.00
_cell.angle_beta   90.00
_cell.angle_gamma   90.00
#
_symmetry.space_group_name_H-M   'P 1'
#
loop_
_entity.id
_entity.type
_entity.pdbx_description
1 polymer ?
#
loop_
_entity_poly.entity_id
_entity_poly.type
_entity_poly.pdbx_seq_one_letter_code
_entity_poly.pdbx_strand_id
1 'polypeptide(L)'
;MADPQESLVDVVKQDKFFDISDDQFLDLLKNAFKAELNHLKNASPTVESGATRNWEWTPSQRIFGEDFHEVNRTLTSMLAVKWVIAGEYETFTSGQNNRKLQRDSFKDLRWFFLSRLHEPDDIYALIVAIAIDDIGKDKALAEEVGIPEKNHGEVLLKAVERGLVPALETVTDQVRKNNIVQSLKIGAKLDISQIVQGETVPHSMLALNDCQKLHEAFNIKAMVTFLDVGGAAAHSDPRGCIVMTQPIFSHYMKTIELLDEYRKMESPDWPECYDKYLAYRADILAADGFASLSTSNSEDRALLRLLCMGRVETRAQAEQFRTAFSNLPSSAKTDLVKGLSVNGIEDGTAILPYYAPGILSEVLRDVPEGKIVQYLKAFMHFLAGVYDGSKPEPGKPGALEERDLAPMQDMVKSPEFKEHPEILTRFNLS
;
A
#
# COMPACT_ATOMS: atom_id res chain seq x y z
N MET A 1 -14.86 -8.70 31.81
CA MET A 1 -15.21 -9.90 31.03
C MET A 1 -16.45 -9.54 30.22
N ALA A 2 -16.33 -9.50 28.88
CA ALA A 2 -17.49 -9.26 28.02
C ALA A 2 -18.50 -10.41 28.16
N ASP A 3 -19.78 -10.09 28.05
CA ASP A 3 -20.85 -11.09 28.05
C ASP A 3 -20.71 -11.98 26.79
N PRO A 4 -20.79 -13.32 26.89
CA PRO A 4 -20.74 -14.23 25.73
C PRO A 4 -21.76 -13.92 24.62
N GLN A 5 -22.78 -13.11 24.89
CA GLN A 5 -23.77 -12.65 23.91
C GLN A 5 -23.50 -11.25 23.35
N GLU A 6 -22.48 -10.54 23.84
CA GLU A 6 -22.21 -9.15 23.44
C GLU A 6 -21.62 -9.11 22.02
N SER A 7 -22.26 -8.38 21.12
CA SER A 7 -21.75 -8.23 19.75
C SER A 7 -20.59 -7.24 19.70
N LEU A 8 -19.79 -7.29 18.62
CA LEU A 8 -18.72 -6.31 18.40
C LEU A 8 -19.25 -4.87 18.42
N VAL A 9 -20.42 -4.65 17.82
CA VAL A 9 -21.10 -3.34 17.80
C VAL A 9 -21.40 -2.87 19.22
N ASP A 10 -21.91 -3.76 20.07
CA ASP A 10 -22.25 -3.43 21.46
C ASP A 10 -21.00 -3.07 22.26
N VAL A 11 -19.92 -3.85 22.12
CA VAL A 11 -18.65 -3.59 22.81
C VAL A 11 -18.07 -2.22 22.43
N VAL A 12 -18.09 -1.88 21.14
CA VAL A 12 -17.60 -0.57 20.67
C VAL A 12 -18.49 0.56 21.20
N LYS A 13 -19.81 0.45 21.02
CA LYS A 13 -20.77 1.49 21.45
C LYS A 13 -20.80 1.74 22.95
N GLN A 14 -20.50 0.73 23.76
CA GLN A 14 -20.45 0.84 25.21
C GLN A 14 -19.08 1.28 25.75
N ASP A 15 -18.14 1.66 24.86
CA ASP A 15 -16.77 2.06 25.19
C ASP A 15 -15.96 0.98 25.93
N LYS A 16 -16.41 -0.28 25.86
CA LYS A 16 -15.74 -1.47 26.42
C LYS A 16 -14.63 -1.99 25.52
N PHE A 17 -14.47 -1.40 24.34
CA PHE A 17 -13.52 -1.80 23.31
C PHE A 17 -12.07 -1.89 23.84
N PHE A 18 -11.71 -1.02 24.79
CA PHE A 18 -10.38 -0.98 25.38
C PHE A 18 -10.20 -1.91 26.59
N ASP A 19 -11.29 -2.41 27.17
CA ASP A 19 -11.27 -3.25 28.37
C ASP A 19 -11.14 -4.75 28.07
N ILE A 20 -11.41 -5.15 26.83
CA ILE A 20 -11.31 -6.54 26.39
C ILE A 20 -9.87 -6.89 26.00
N SER A 21 -9.47 -8.17 26.12
CA SER A 21 -8.17 -8.62 25.62
C SER A 21 -8.13 -8.68 24.09
N ASP A 22 -6.94 -8.75 23.52
CA ASP A 22 -6.76 -8.94 22.06
C ASP A 22 -7.39 -10.26 21.58
N ASP A 23 -7.26 -11.33 22.37
CA ASP A 23 -7.92 -12.61 22.09
C ASP A 23 -9.45 -12.49 22.05
N GLN A 24 -10.04 -11.78 23.02
CA GLN A 24 -11.48 -11.54 23.04
C GLN A 24 -11.92 -10.72 21.84
N PHE A 25 -11.12 -9.73 21.46
CA PHE A 25 -11.40 -8.92 20.29
C PHE A 25 -11.34 -9.73 18.99
N LEU A 26 -10.33 -10.59 18.82
CA LEU A 26 -10.23 -11.51 17.69
C LEU A 26 -11.43 -12.46 17.59
N ASP A 27 -11.92 -12.99 18.72
CA ASP A 27 -13.10 -13.85 18.74
C ASP A 27 -14.37 -13.07 18.32
N LEU A 28 -14.50 -11.79 18.72
CA LEU A 28 -15.59 -10.91 18.27
C LEU A 28 -15.51 -10.61 16.77
N LEU A 29 -14.31 -10.31 16.25
CA LEU A 29 -14.07 -10.06 14.82
C LEU A 29 -14.44 -11.28 13.97
N LYS A 30 -14.05 -12.48 14.40
CA LYS A 30 -14.39 -13.75 13.74
C LYS A 30 -15.90 -13.91 13.55
N ASN A 31 -16.66 -13.56 14.59
CA ASN A 31 -18.12 -13.71 14.59
C ASN A 31 -18.79 -12.62 13.75
N ALA A 32 -18.32 -11.37 13.85
CA ALA A 32 -18.90 -10.23 13.16
C ALA A 32 -18.64 -10.25 11.64
N PHE A 33 -17.43 -10.67 11.21
CA PHE A 33 -16.96 -10.58 9.83
C PHE A 33 -16.75 -11.95 9.17
N LYS A 34 -17.58 -12.93 9.54
CA LYS A 34 -17.42 -14.32 9.07
C LYS A 34 -17.42 -14.43 7.54
N ALA A 35 -18.24 -13.64 6.84
CA ALA A 35 -18.33 -13.69 5.37
C ALA A 35 -17.07 -13.11 4.73
N GLU A 36 -16.65 -11.93 5.17
CA GLU A 36 -15.47 -11.21 4.69
C GLU A 36 -14.19 -12.01 4.96
N LEU A 37 -14.04 -12.55 6.17
CA LEU A 37 -12.90 -13.41 6.51
C LEU A 37 -12.85 -14.71 5.69
N ASN A 38 -13.98 -15.21 5.18
CA ASN A 38 -13.97 -16.34 4.27
C ASN A 38 -13.52 -15.96 2.86
N HIS A 39 -13.88 -14.78 2.36
CA HIS A 39 -13.31 -14.25 1.11
C HIS A 39 -11.79 -14.10 1.24
N LEU A 40 -11.30 -13.56 2.35
CA LEU A 40 -9.86 -13.37 2.61
C LEU A 40 -9.07 -14.69 2.72
N LYS A 41 -9.70 -15.82 3.04
CA LYS A 41 -9.03 -17.14 2.99
C LYS A 41 -8.69 -17.57 1.57
N ASN A 42 -9.47 -17.12 0.59
CA ASN A 42 -9.31 -17.46 -0.83
C ASN A 42 -8.55 -16.37 -1.61
N ALA A 43 -8.21 -15.26 -0.96
CA ALA A 43 -7.50 -14.15 -1.60
C ALA A 43 -6.08 -14.57 -2.01
N SER A 44 -5.68 -14.15 -3.22
CA SER A 44 -4.32 -14.36 -3.72
C SER A 44 -3.32 -13.62 -2.82
N PRO A 45 -2.24 -14.29 -2.34
CA PRO A 45 -1.24 -13.63 -1.50
C PRO A 45 -0.45 -12.57 -2.29
N THR A 46 -0.01 -11.53 -1.59
CA THR A 46 0.87 -10.50 -2.17
C THR A 46 2.17 -11.08 -2.75
N VAL A 47 2.73 -10.38 -3.75
CA VAL A 47 3.94 -10.77 -4.50
C VAL A 47 5.17 -11.07 -3.64
N GLU A 48 5.29 -10.37 -2.51
CA GLU A 48 6.36 -10.57 -1.53
C GLU A 48 6.08 -11.83 -0.68
N SER A 49 6.82 -12.91 -0.92
CA SER A 49 6.60 -14.23 -0.29
C SER A 49 7.46 -14.47 0.97
N GLY A 50 7.94 -13.41 1.62
CA GLY A 50 9.05 -13.45 2.57
C GLY A 50 8.76 -13.98 3.98
N ALA A 51 7.93 -15.00 4.16
CA ALA A 51 7.84 -15.68 5.45
C ALA A 51 9.06 -16.60 5.64
N THR A 52 10.06 -16.12 6.39
CA THR A 52 11.30 -16.88 6.68
C THR A 52 11.20 -17.69 7.96
N ARG A 53 10.15 -17.48 8.77
CA ARG A 53 9.99 -18.08 10.08
C ARG A 53 8.54 -18.53 10.28
N ASN A 54 8.36 -19.82 10.56
CA ASN A 54 7.08 -20.34 11.04
C ASN A 54 6.90 -19.89 12.49
N TRP A 55 5.89 -19.06 12.74
CA TRP A 55 5.49 -18.68 14.08
C TRP A 55 4.49 -19.70 14.63
N GLU A 56 4.62 -20.03 15.91
CA GLU A 56 3.69 -20.94 16.60
C GLU A 56 2.30 -20.33 16.77
N TRP A 57 2.18 -19.01 16.61
CA TRP A 57 0.95 -18.26 16.82
C TRP A 57 0.82 -17.15 15.79
N THR A 58 -0.32 -17.11 15.10
CA THR A 58 -0.80 -16.00 14.26
C THR A 58 -2.28 -15.74 14.59
N PRO A 59 -2.84 -14.56 14.24
CA PRO A 59 -4.25 -14.28 14.48
C PRO A 59 -5.19 -15.33 13.86
N SER A 60 -4.95 -15.75 12.62
CA SER A 60 -5.76 -16.76 11.94
C SER A 60 -5.59 -18.16 12.55
N GLN A 61 -4.36 -18.55 12.93
CA GLN A 61 -4.11 -19.80 13.64
C GLN A 61 -4.89 -19.85 14.98
N ARG A 62 -5.01 -18.72 15.68
CA ARG A 62 -5.78 -18.61 16.93
C ARG A 62 -7.28 -18.75 16.74
N ILE A 63 -7.86 -18.17 15.69
CA ILE A 63 -9.32 -18.17 15.53
C ILE A 63 -9.85 -19.27 14.60
N PHE A 64 -9.03 -19.80 13.67
CA PHE A 64 -9.42 -20.85 12.72
C PHE A 64 -8.65 -22.16 12.90
N GLY A 65 -7.53 -22.16 13.62
CA GLY A 65 -6.65 -23.35 13.73
C GLY A 65 -5.80 -23.60 12.48
N GLU A 66 -5.78 -22.65 11.54
CA GLU A 66 -5.02 -22.70 10.29
C GLU A 66 -4.55 -21.28 9.94
N ASP A 67 -3.40 -21.20 9.26
CA ASP A 67 -2.74 -19.95 8.91
C ASP A 67 -3.16 -19.45 7.52
N PHE A 68 -3.67 -18.23 7.45
CA PHE A 68 -4.09 -17.57 6.21
C PHE A 68 -3.45 -16.18 6.11
N HIS A 69 -2.67 -15.93 5.05
CA HIS A 69 -1.86 -14.72 4.93
C HIS A 69 -2.69 -13.43 4.97
N GLU A 70 -3.69 -13.28 4.10
CA GLU A 70 -4.51 -12.06 4.04
C GLU A 70 -5.37 -11.90 5.30
N VAL A 71 -5.89 -13.00 5.87
CA VAL A 71 -6.60 -12.96 7.16
C VAL A 71 -5.69 -12.42 8.28
N ASN A 72 -4.43 -12.87 8.37
CA ASN A 72 -3.49 -12.37 9.37
C ASN A 72 -3.21 -10.87 9.21
N ARG A 73 -3.03 -10.41 7.96
CA ARG A 73 -2.84 -9.00 7.64
C ARG A 73 -4.03 -8.18 8.14
N THR A 74 -5.24 -8.53 7.71
CA THR A 74 -6.48 -7.81 8.07
C THR A 74 -6.74 -7.80 9.56
N LEU A 75 -6.62 -8.94 10.25
CA LEU A 75 -6.85 -9.01 11.70
C LEU A 75 -5.82 -8.20 12.50
N THR A 76 -4.57 -8.17 12.03
CA THR A 76 -3.54 -7.33 12.66
C THR A 76 -3.81 -5.85 12.42
N SER A 77 -4.27 -5.46 11.23
CA SER A 77 -4.73 -4.11 10.93
C SER A 77 -5.88 -3.68 11.85
N MET A 78 -6.82 -4.59 12.16
CA MET A 78 -7.91 -4.32 13.10
C MET A 78 -7.42 -4.21 14.56
N LEU A 79 -6.51 -5.10 15.00
CA LEU A 79 -5.86 -4.99 16.31
C LEU A 79 -5.10 -3.66 16.46
N ALA A 80 -4.45 -3.21 15.39
CA ALA A 80 -3.74 -1.95 15.37
C ALA A 80 -4.65 -0.73 15.64
N VAL A 81 -5.93 -0.77 15.26
CA VAL A 81 -6.91 0.27 15.64
C VAL A 81 -6.96 0.41 17.17
N LYS A 82 -7.09 -0.72 17.86
CA LYS A 82 -7.13 -0.77 19.33
C LYS A 82 -5.83 -0.25 19.92
N TRP A 83 -4.68 -0.76 19.47
CA TRP A 83 -3.38 -0.38 20.01
C TRP A 83 -3.08 1.12 19.83
N VAL A 84 -3.39 1.69 18.66
CA VAL A 84 -3.18 3.12 18.38
C VAL A 84 -4.04 3.99 19.29
N ILE A 85 -5.35 3.72 19.36
CA ILE A 85 -6.29 4.57 20.12
C ILE A 85 -6.00 4.47 21.63
N ALA A 86 -5.74 3.25 22.14
CA ALA A 86 -5.37 3.01 23.53
C ALA A 86 -3.97 3.55 23.90
N GLY A 87 -3.14 3.89 22.91
CA GLY A 87 -1.77 4.37 23.13
C GLY A 87 -0.79 3.25 23.51
N GLU A 88 -1.08 2.02 23.12
CA GLU A 88 -0.26 0.83 23.39
C GLU A 88 0.96 0.73 22.48
N TYR A 89 1.87 1.69 22.64
CA TYR A 89 3.10 1.78 21.84
C TYR A 89 3.94 0.49 21.87
N GLU A 90 4.08 -0.14 23.04
CA GLU A 90 4.93 -1.33 23.15
C GLU A 90 4.34 -2.54 22.45
N THR A 91 3.01 -2.73 22.50
CA THR A 91 2.32 -3.77 21.73
C THR A 91 2.46 -3.51 20.23
N PHE A 92 2.13 -2.29 19.79
CA PHE A 92 2.18 -1.89 18.38
C PHE A 92 3.57 -2.12 17.76
N THR A 93 4.64 -1.89 18.53
CA THR A 93 6.03 -1.91 18.04
C THR A 93 6.82 -3.15 18.47
N SER A 94 6.19 -4.16 19.08
CA SER A 94 6.89 -5.23 19.81
C SER A 94 7.84 -6.07 18.92
N GLY A 95 7.51 -6.24 17.63
CA GLY A 95 8.33 -6.98 16.67
C GLY A 95 9.30 -6.12 15.84
N GLN A 96 9.35 -4.80 16.07
CA GLN A 96 10.24 -3.90 15.32
C GLN A 96 11.66 -3.91 15.90
N ASN A 97 12.61 -4.45 15.14
CA ASN A 97 13.99 -4.61 15.60
C ASN A 97 14.90 -3.44 15.20
N ASN A 98 14.75 -2.95 13.96
CA ASN A 98 15.60 -1.91 13.37
C ASN A 98 14.74 -0.71 12.99
N ARG A 99 15.28 0.51 13.21
CA ARG A 99 14.59 1.79 12.90
C ARG A 99 13.16 1.84 13.45
N LYS A 100 12.97 1.28 14.66
CA LYS A 100 11.70 1.24 15.41
C LYS A 100 11.02 2.62 15.39
N LEU A 101 9.70 2.63 15.20
CA LEU A 101 8.87 3.84 15.25
C LEU A 101 9.15 4.59 16.55
N GLN A 102 9.42 5.88 16.47
CA GLN A 102 9.68 6.68 17.66
C GLN A 102 8.38 6.92 18.43
N ARG A 103 8.49 7.06 19.76
CA ARG A 103 7.34 7.33 20.63
C ARG A 103 6.58 8.60 20.26
N ASP A 104 7.29 9.65 19.85
CA ASP A 104 6.62 10.90 19.47
C ASP A 104 5.89 10.76 18.13
N SER A 105 6.49 10.10 17.14
CA SER A 105 5.80 9.73 15.90
C SER A 105 4.58 8.83 16.13
N PHE A 106 4.64 7.91 17.10
CA PHE A 106 3.46 7.13 17.49
C PHE A 106 2.38 7.99 18.17
N LYS A 107 2.75 9.02 18.96
CA LYS A 107 1.78 9.98 19.49
C LYS A 107 1.13 10.78 18.36
N ASP A 108 1.89 11.16 17.33
CA ASP A 108 1.36 11.85 16.16
C ASP A 108 0.39 10.96 15.39
N LEU A 109 0.71 9.67 15.20
CA LEU A 109 -0.20 8.67 14.63
C LEU A 109 -1.48 8.56 15.47
N ARG A 110 -1.35 8.44 16.80
CA ARG A 110 -2.50 8.37 17.70
C ARG A 110 -3.35 9.64 17.62
N TRP A 111 -2.73 10.81 17.60
CA TRP A 111 -3.42 12.09 17.45
C TRP A 111 -4.16 12.17 16.13
N PHE A 112 -3.55 11.72 15.03
CA PHE A 112 -4.17 11.64 13.72
C PHE A 112 -5.48 10.85 13.74
N PHE A 113 -5.52 9.73 14.47
CA PHE A 113 -6.73 8.89 14.62
C PHE A 113 -7.76 9.56 15.55
N LEU A 114 -7.34 10.00 16.74
CA LEU A 114 -8.25 10.61 17.71
C LEU A 114 -8.91 11.91 17.23
N SER A 115 -8.23 12.66 16.36
CA SER A 115 -8.80 13.88 15.77
C SER A 115 -9.82 13.60 14.66
N ARG A 116 -10.06 12.33 14.30
CA ARG A 116 -10.95 11.88 13.20
C ARG A 116 -11.99 10.86 13.64
N LEU A 117 -11.80 10.22 14.79
CA LEU A 117 -12.72 9.24 15.39
C LEU A 117 -13.36 9.90 16.62
N HIS A 118 -14.50 10.57 16.42
CA HIS A 118 -15.14 11.39 17.45
C HIS A 118 -16.15 10.61 18.28
N GLU A 119 -16.79 9.62 17.66
CA GLU A 119 -17.82 8.78 18.27
C GLU A 119 -17.43 7.30 18.16
N PRO A 120 -17.92 6.42 19.06
CA PRO A 120 -17.71 4.98 18.97
C PRO A 120 -18.12 4.39 17.61
N ASP A 121 -19.18 4.94 17.00
CA ASP A 121 -19.63 4.52 15.67
C ASP A 121 -18.61 4.80 14.56
N ASP A 122 -17.73 5.79 14.74
CA ASP A 122 -16.63 6.06 13.80
C ASP A 122 -15.56 4.97 13.89
N ILE A 123 -15.28 4.48 15.11
CA ILE A 123 -14.36 3.35 15.34
C ILE A 123 -14.92 2.09 14.68
N TYR A 124 -16.21 1.81 14.88
CA TYR A 124 -16.85 0.66 14.26
C TYR A 124 -16.85 0.76 12.72
N ALA A 125 -17.16 1.94 12.18
CA ALA A 125 -17.12 2.19 10.74
C ALA A 125 -15.71 1.97 10.16
N LEU A 126 -14.65 2.38 10.87
CA LEU A 126 -13.27 2.12 10.48
C LEU A 126 -12.95 0.61 10.49
N ILE A 127 -13.38 -0.13 11.52
CA ILE A 127 -13.20 -1.59 11.58
C ILE A 127 -13.90 -2.28 10.39
N VAL A 128 -15.12 -1.85 10.05
CA VAL A 128 -15.84 -2.36 8.87
C VAL A 128 -15.07 -2.03 7.58
N ALA A 129 -14.56 -0.81 7.43
CA ALA A 129 -13.78 -0.42 6.26
C ALA A 129 -12.53 -1.32 6.07
N ILE A 130 -11.83 -1.65 7.15
CA ILE A 130 -10.67 -2.57 7.12
C ILE A 130 -11.11 -4.00 6.78
N ALA A 131 -12.25 -4.46 7.31
CA ALA A 131 -12.74 -5.82 7.08
C ALA A 131 -12.99 -6.13 5.60
N ILE A 132 -13.41 -5.10 4.85
CA ILE A 132 -13.85 -5.25 3.47
C ILE A 132 -12.80 -4.82 2.44
N ASP A 133 -11.76 -4.04 2.81
CA ASP A 133 -10.84 -3.40 1.85
C ASP A 133 -10.19 -4.40 0.88
N ASP A 134 -9.90 -5.61 1.35
CA ASP A 134 -9.15 -6.63 0.61
C ASP A 134 -10.00 -7.79 0.05
N ILE A 135 -11.31 -7.84 0.28
CA ILE A 135 -12.13 -9.00 -0.18
C ILE A 135 -12.22 -9.07 -1.71
N GLY A 136 -11.96 -7.96 -2.42
CA GLY A 136 -11.89 -7.91 -3.88
C GLY A 136 -10.74 -8.74 -4.50
N LYS A 137 -9.84 -9.27 -3.66
CA LYS A 137 -8.80 -10.24 -4.05
C LYS A 137 -9.33 -11.68 -4.19
N ASP A 138 -10.55 -11.97 -3.75
CA ASP A 138 -11.16 -13.29 -3.92
C ASP A 138 -11.60 -13.52 -5.36
N LYS A 139 -11.02 -14.54 -6.00
CA LYS A 139 -11.35 -14.98 -7.36
C LYS A 139 -12.83 -15.30 -7.54
N ALA A 140 -13.44 -15.97 -6.57
CA ALA A 140 -14.85 -16.33 -6.65
C ALA A 140 -15.75 -15.10 -6.64
N LEU A 141 -15.38 -14.09 -5.85
CA LEU A 141 -16.09 -12.82 -5.81
C LEU A 141 -15.94 -12.05 -7.13
N ALA A 142 -14.73 -12.04 -7.71
CA ALA A 142 -14.47 -11.43 -9.02
C ALA A 142 -15.32 -12.07 -10.13
N GLU A 143 -15.41 -13.40 -10.16
CA GLU A 143 -16.27 -14.16 -11.07
C GLU A 143 -17.75 -13.82 -10.86
N GLU A 144 -18.22 -13.76 -9.61
CA GLU A 144 -19.61 -13.44 -9.27
C GLU A 144 -20.02 -12.04 -9.74
N VAL A 145 -19.13 -11.05 -9.60
CA VAL A 145 -19.39 -9.67 -10.02
C VAL A 145 -19.09 -9.41 -11.51
N GLY A 146 -18.45 -10.35 -12.20
CA GLY A 146 -18.14 -10.29 -13.63
C GLY A 146 -17.06 -9.28 -14.00
N ILE A 147 -16.10 -9.03 -13.09
CA ILE A 147 -14.97 -8.14 -13.30
C ILE A 147 -13.70 -8.98 -13.36
N PRO A 148 -12.76 -8.73 -14.29
CA PRO A 148 -11.49 -9.43 -14.32
C PRO A 148 -10.76 -9.32 -12.97
N GLU A 149 -10.14 -10.41 -12.53
CA GLU A 149 -9.44 -10.52 -11.23
C GLU A 149 -8.39 -9.40 -10.99
N LYS A 150 -7.91 -8.76 -12.05
CA LYS A 150 -6.85 -7.74 -12.02
C LYS A 150 -7.24 -6.41 -11.36
N ASN A 151 -8.53 -6.13 -11.14
CA ASN A 151 -8.97 -4.85 -10.57
C ASN A 151 -9.73 -5.05 -9.25
N HIS A 152 -8.99 -5.39 -8.19
CA HIS A 152 -9.53 -5.70 -6.86
C HIS A 152 -10.44 -4.61 -6.30
N GLY A 153 -10.08 -3.33 -6.50
CA GLY A 153 -10.89 -2.19 -6.07
C GLY A 153 -12.23 -2.11 -6.80
N GLU A 154 -12.25 -2.32 -8.12
CA GLU A 154 -13.50 -2.37 -8.89
C GLU A 154 -14.36 -3.61 -8.54
N VAL A 155 -13.73 -4.77 -8.30
CA VAL A 155 -14.42 -5.98 -7.81
C VAL A 155 -15.18 -5.68 -6.53
N LEU A 156 -14.50 -5.09 -5.54
CA LEU A 156 -15.09 -4.72 -4.25
C LEU A 156 -16.23 -3.69 -4.42
N LEU A 157 -16.02 -2.63 -5.19
CA LEU A 157 -17.08 -1.65 -5.45
C LEU A 157 -18.30 -2.30 -6.09
N LYS A 158 -18.10 -3.23 -7.02
CA LYS A 158 -19.21 -3.93 -7.66
C LYS A 158 -19.91 -4.89 -6.72
N ALA A 159 -19.18 -5.56 -5.82
CA ALA A 159 -19.75 -6.38 -4.77
C ALA A 159 -20.64 -5.55 -3.83
N VAL A 160 -20.18 -4.36 -3.44
CA VAL A 160 -20.96 -3.39 -2.65
C VAL A 160 -22.24 -2.97 -3.39
N GLU A 161 -22.15 -2.60 -4.67
CA GLU A 161 -23.33 -2.24 -5.48
C GLU A 161 -24.38 -3.35 -5.58
N ARG A 162 -23.94 -4.61 -5.53
CA ARG A 162 -24.80 -5.80 -5.59
C ARG A 162 -25.29 -6.27 -4.21
N GLY A 163 -24.88 -5.61 -3.12
CA GLY A 163 -25.24 -6.02 -1.76
C GLY A 163 -24.57 -7.32 -1.30
N LEU A 164 -23.40 -7.66 -1.85
CA LEU A 164 -22.64 -8.87 -1.54
C LEU A 164 -21.66 -8.70 -0.37
N VAL A 165 -21.74 -7.58 0.37
CA VAL A 165 -20.83 -7.25 1.48
C VAL A 165 -21.62 -7.08 2.78
N PRO A 166 -21.93 -8.18 3.50
CA PRO A 166 -22.77 -8.15 4.71
C PRO A 166 -22.26 -7.22 5.81
N ALA A 167 -20.94 -7.11 6.01
CA ALA A 167 -20.37 -6.23 7.03
C ALA A 167 -20.79 -4.77 6.85
N LEU A 168 -20.92 -4.31 5.60
CA LEU A 168 -21.35 -2.94 5.31
C LEU A 168 -22.79 -2.69 5.77
N GLU A 169 -23.66 -3.70 5.73
CA GLU A 169 -25.06 -3.60 6.18
C GLU A 169 -25.20 -3.45 7.70
N THR A 170 -24.16 -3.79 8.46
CA THR A 170 -24.14 -3.56 9.91
C THR A 170 -23.94 -2.08 10.29
N VAL A 171 -23.48 -1.24 9.35
CA VAL A 171 -23.36 0.21 9.55
C VAL A 171 -24.71 0.86 9.27
N THR A 172 -25.49 1.08 10.31
CA THR A 172 -26.87 1.58 10.20
C THR A 172 -26.96 3.07 9.85
N ASP A 173 -25.92 3.85 10.19
CA ASP A 173 -25.87 5.26 9.80
C ASP A 173 -25.53 5.40 8.31
N GLN A 174 -26.45 5.97 7.54
CA GLN A 174 -26.31 6.06 6.09
C GLN A 174 -25.18 7.00 5.66
N VAL A 175 -24.87 8.04 6.45
CA VAL A 175 -23.78 8.98 6.15
C VAL A 175 -22.43 8.27 6.29
N ARG A 176 -22.22 7.53 7.39
CA ARG A 176 -21.02 6.72 7.62
C ARG A 176 -20.88 5.61 6.58
N LYS A 177 -21.97 4.89 6.29
CA LYS A 177 -21.99 3.89 5.22
C LYS A 177 -21.56 4.51 3.88
N ASN A 178 -22.10 5.68 3.53
CA ASN A 178 -21.71 6.39 2.32
C ASN A 178 -20.23 6.82 2.35
N ASN A 179 -19.71 7.27 3.49
CA ASN A 179 -18.30 7.64 3.62
C ASN A 179 -17.37 6.44 3.39
N ILE A 180 -17.71 5.25 3.89
CA ILE A 180 -16.98 4.00 3.59
C ILE A 180 -17.03 3.72 2.08
N VAL A 181 -18.21 3.77 1.45
CA VAL A 181 -18.32 3.53 0.00
C VAL A 181 -17.50 4.53 -0.81
N GLN A 182 -17.47 5.81 -0.40
CA GLN A 182 -16.64 6.82 -1.04
C GLN A 182 -15.14 6.58 -0.80
N SER A 183 -14.73 6.08 0.38
CA SER A 183 -13.32 5.73 0.63
C SER A 183 -12.87 4.56 -0.25
N LEU A 184 -13.75 3.59 -0.52
CA LEU A 184 -13.50 2.51 -1.48
C LEU A 184 -13.35 3.04 -2.91
N LYS A 185 -14.16 4.04 -3.31
CA LYS A 185 -14.04 4.70 -4.63
C LYS A 185 -12.72 5.43 -4.80
N ILE A 186 -12.21 6.04 -3.73
CA ILE A 186 -10.86 6.61 -3.71
C ILE A 186 -9.85 5.47 -3.89
N GLY A 187 -9.94 4.42 -3.07
CA GLY A 187 -9.01 3.28 -3.09
C GLY A 187 -8.95 2.52 -4.42
N ALA A 188 -10.05 2.46 -5.17
CA ALA A 188 -10.09 1.82 -6.48
C ALA A 188 -9.34 2.59 -7.59
N LYS A 189 -8.95 3.84 -7.35
CA LYS A 189 -8.24 4.70 -8.32
C LYS A 189 -6.91 5.23 -7.80
N LEU A 190 -6.76 5.27 -6.48
CA LEU A 190 -5.61 5.81 -5.77
C LEU A 190 -5.23 4.90 -4.61
N ASP A 191 -4.12 4.19 -4.79
CA ASP A 191 -3.37 3.59 -3.70
C ASP A 191 -2.25 4.53 -3.25
N ILE A 192 -2.37 5.01 -2.01
CA ILE A 192 -1.40 5.93 -1.39
C ILE A 192 -0.02 5.27 -1.27
N SER A 193 0.02 3.96 -1.05
CA SER A 193 1.26 3.18 -0.94
C SER A 193 2.07 3.25 -2.24
N GLN A 194 1.41 3.30 -3.40
CA GLN A 194 2.06 3.41 -4.70
C GLN A 194 2.67 4.79 -4.93
N ILE A 195 2.14 5.86 -4.31
CA ILE A 195 2.79 7.17 -4.29
C ILE A 195 4.07 7.08 -3.47
N VAL A 196 3.97 6.53 -2.25
CA VAL A 196 5.12 6.36 -1.36
C VAL A 196 6.25 5.58 -2.04
N GLN A 197 5.89 4.58 -2.82
CA GLN A 197 6.79 3.71 -3.58
C GLN A 197 7.18 4.28 -4.95
N GLY A 198 6.68 5.45 -5.38
CA GLY A 198 7.00 6.04 -6.69
C GLY A 198 6.54 5.21 -7.90
N GLU A 199 5.68 4.21 -7.66
CA GLU A 199 5.14 3.29 -8.65
C GLU A 199 4.07 3.96 -9.51
N THR A 200 3.14 4.67 -8.86
CA THR A 200 2.05 5.37 -9.54
C THR A 200 2.49 6.72 -10.12
N VAL A 201 1.54 7.40 -10.76
CA VAL A 201 1.70 8.68 -11.47
C VAL A 201 0.67 9.71 -10.98
N PRO A 202 0.86 11.01 -11.28
CA PRO A 202 -0.09 12.06 -10.92
C PRO A 202 -1.56 11.80 -11.30
N HIS A 203 -1.84 11.13 -12.42
CA HIS A 203 -3.21 10.81 -12.83
C HIS A 203 -4.07 10.16 -11.73
N SER A 204 -3.51 9.25 -10.94
CA SER A 204 -4.25 8.58 -9.86
C SER A 204 -4.81 9.57 -8.82
N MET A 205 -4.17 10.72 -8.63
CA MET A 205 -4.64 11.73 -7.67
C MET A 205 -5.89 12.48 -8.13
N LEU A 206 -6.26 12.39 -9.42
CA LEU A 206 -7.55 12.90 -9.91
C LEU A 206 -8.75 12.27 -9.18
N ALA A 207 -8.56 11.10 -8.54
CA ALA A 207 -9.54 10.49 -7.64
C ALA A 207 -9.95 11.41 -6.47
N LEU A 208 -9.17 12.44 -6.16
CA LEU A 208 -9.40 13.39 -5.08
C LEU A 208 -10.00 14.73 -5.55
N ASN A 209 -10.31 14.90 -6.84
CA ASN A 209 -10.82 16.17 -7.40
C ASN A 209 -12.17 16.64 -6.82
N ASP A 210 -12.98 15.74 -6.23
CA ASP A 210 -14.25 16.11 -5.58
C ASP A 210 -14.03 16.66 -4.13
N CYS A 211 -12.97 17.48 -4.01
CA CYS A 211 -12.25 18.06 -2.88
C CYS A 211 -12.95 18.20 -1.51
N GLN A 212 -14.20 18.68 -1.43
CA GLN A 212 -14.89 18.88 -0.14
C GLN A 212 -15.87 17.78 0.24
N LYS A 213 -16.45 17.09 -0.75
CA LYS A 213 -17.44 16.04 -0.50
C LYS A 213 -16.80 14.75 0.02
N LEU A 214 -15.47 14.67 -0.04
CA LEU A 214 -14.69 13.49 0.30
C LEU A 214 -13.95 13.60 1.64
N HIS A 215 -14.19 14.61 2.48
CA HIS A 215 -13.36 14.81 3.70
C HIS A 215 -13.31 13.56 4.59
N GLU A 216 -14.46 13.01 4.97
CA GLU A 216 -14.53 11.81 5.81
C GLU A 216 -14.06 10.56 5.06
N ALA A 217 -14.39 10.43 3.77
CA ALA A 217 -13.94 9.33 2.94
C ALA A 217 -12.41 9.26 2.82
N PHE A 218 -11.77 10.42 2.66
CA PHE A 218 -10.32 10.56 2.64
C PHE A 218 -9.71 10.21 4.00
N ASN A 219 -10.30 10.70 5.10
CA ASN A 219 -9.86 10.37 6.46
C ASN A 219 -9.88 8.85 6.70
N ILE A 220 -10.98 8.18 6.31
CA ILE A 220 -11.09 6.72 6.37
C ILE A 220 -9.99 6.07 5.52
N LYS A 221 -9.82 6.47 4.25
CA LYS A 221 -8.80 5.86 3.38
C LYS A 221 -7.38 6.05 3.92
N ALA A 222 -7.07 7.22 4.47
CA ALA A 222 -5.77 7.49 5.09
C ALA A 222 -5.53 6.63 6.33
N MET A 223 -6.52 6.47 7.22
CA MET A 223 -6.42 5.57 8.38
C MET A 223 -6.28 4.11 7.95
N VAL A 224 -7.11 3.64 7.00
CA VAL A 224 -7.01 2.28 6.43
C VAL A 224 -5.61 2.04 5.85
N THR A 225 -5.04 3.01 5.13
CA THR A 225 -3.68 2.90 4.56
C THR A 225 -2.63 2.70 5.66
N PHE A 226 -2.65 3.49 6.74
CA PHE A 226 -1.71 3.29 7.85
C PHE A 226 -1.84 1.90 8.48
N LEU A 227 -3.08 1.41 8.63
CA LEU A 227 -3.35 0.13 9.26
C LEU A 227 -2.95 -1.05 8.37
N ASP A 228 -3.26 -1.00 7.06
CA ASP A 228 -2.84 -2.04 6.11
C ASP A 228 -1.31 -2.16 6.05
N VAL A 229 -0.60 -1.03 5.97
CA VAL A 229 0.87 -1.03 6.07
C VAL A 229 1.33 -1.62 7.40
N GLY A 230 0.65 -1.31 8.51
CA GLY A 230 0.92 -1.91 9.81
C GLY A 230 0.75 -3.43 9.84
N GLY A 231 -0.32 -3.94 9.23
CA GLY A 231 -0.63 -5.37 9.16
C GLY A 231 0.14 -6.15 8.08
N ALA A 232 0.82 -5.47 7.16
CA ALA A 232 1.31 -6.07 5.91
C ALA A 232 2.19 -7.33 6.09
N ALA A 233 3.02 -7.37 7.13
CA ALA A 233 3.91 -8.50 7.39
C ALA A 233 3.43 -9.42 8.53
N ALA A 234 2.16 -9.34 8.94
CA ALA A 234 1.62 -10.16 10.03
C ALA A 234 1.69 -11.67 9.77
N HIS A 235 1.62 -12.08 8.50
CA HIS A 235 1.83 -13.47 8.10
C HIS A 235 3.28 -13.96 8.33
N SER A 236 4.23 -13.03 8.39
CA SER A 236 5.66 -13.30 8.60
C SER A 236 6.14 -13.02 10.02
N ASP A 237 5.53 -12.07 10.73
CA ASP A 237 5.78 -11.75 12.13
C ASP A 237 4.54 -11.08 12.77
N PRO A 238 3.76 -11.82 13.57
CA PRO A 238 2.47 -11.36 14.09
C PRO A 238 2.58 -10.59 15.42
N ARG A 239 3.79 -10.30 15.91
CA ARG A 239 3.98 -9.72 17.26
C ARG A 239 3.49 -8.27 17.37
N GLY A 240 3.31 -7.58 16.25
CA GLY A 240 2.82 -6.20 16.17
C GLY A 240 2.90 -5.67 14.75
N CYS A 241 2.91 -4.34 14.59
CA CYS A 241 2.99 -3.68 13.28
C CYS A 241 4.45 -3.56 12.81
N ILE A 242 5.09 -4.66 12.43
CA ILE A 242 6.54 -4.69 12.21
C ILE A 242 7.04 -3.83 11.03
N VAL A 243 6.17 -3.56 10.06
CA VAL A 243 6.51 -2.76 8.86
C VAL A 243 6.46 -1.26 9.15
N MET A 244 5.61 -0.81 10.08
CA MET A 244 5.41 0.60 10.43
C MET A 244 6.57 1.15 11.28
N THR A 245 7.77 1.08 10.73
CA THR A 245 9.02 1.63 11.27
C THR A 245 9.01 3.17 11.15
N GLN A 246 9.94 3.85 11.82
CA GLN A 246 10.03 5.32 11.76
C GLN A 246 10.05 5.90 10.33
N PRO A 247 10.87 5.39 9.41
CA PRO A 247 10.98 5.95 8.06
C PRO A 247 9.70 5.74 7.27
N ILE A 248 9.11 4.55 7.38
CA ILE A 248 7.84 4.22 6.74
C ILE A 248 6.76 5.17 7.24
N PHE A 249 6.60 5.33 8.55
CA PHE A 249 5.65 6.29 9.10
C PHE A 249 5.86 7.71 8.55
N SER A 250 7.10 8.20 8.55
CA SER A 250 7.42 9.55 8.06
C SER A 250 7.03 9.74 6.58
N HIS A 251 7.28 8.76 5.73
CA HIS A 251 6.89 8.84 4.31
C HIS A 251 5.38 8.85 4.13
N TYR A 252 4.66 7.93 4.78
CA TYR A 252 3.21 7.87 4.66
C TYR A 252 2.53 9.12 5.23
N MET A 253 3.00 9.60 6.39
CA MET A 253 2.48 10.85 6.97
C MET A 253 2.71 12.02 6.01
N LYS A 254 3.93 12.16 5.46
CA LYS A 254 4.22 13.24 4.51
C LYS A 254 3.37 13.17 3.24
N THR A 255 3.17 11.98 2.68
CA THR A 255 2.30 11.79 1.52
C THR A 255 0.85 12.17 1.84
N ILE A 256 0.31 11.69 2.97
CA ILE A 256 -1.07 11.99 3.39
C ILE A 256 -1.27 13.48 3.64
N GLU A 257 -0.30 14.16 4.27
CA GLU A 257 -0.32 15.62 4.45
C GLU A 257 -0.38 16.36 3.12
N LEU A 258 0.47 16.00 2.15
CA LEU A 258 0.48 16.62 0.82
C LEU A 258 -0.85 16.39 0.07
N LEU A 259 -1.37 15.15 0.10
CA LEU A 259 -2.66 14.84 -0.51
C LEU A 259 -3.81 15.62 0.16
N ASP A 260 -3.79 15.75 1.48
CA ASP A 260 -4.79 16.50 2.24
C ASP A 260 -4.71 18.01 1.98
N GLU A 261 -3.51 18.56 1.78
CA GLU A 261 -3.29 19.95 1.39
C GLU A 261 -3.84 20.21 -0.02
N TYR A 262 -3.42 19.42 -1.01
CA TYR A 262 -3.79 19.63 -2.41
C TYR A 262 -5.28 19.40 -2.67
N ARG A 263 -5.87 18.34 -2.11
CA ARG A 263 -7.31 18.09 -2.28
C ARG A 263 -8.21 19.17 -1.68
N LYS A 264 -7.67 20.14 -0.92
CA LYS A 264 -8.45 21.27 -0.39
C LYS A 264 -8.36 22.50 -1.29
N MET A 265 -7.51 22.49 -2.31
CA MET A 265 -7.36 23.56 -3.28
C MET A 265 -8.51 23.56 -4.29
N GLU A 266 -8.86 24.73 -4.81
CA GLU A 266 -9.87 24.88 -5.87
C GLU A 266 -9.40 24.30 -7.21
N SER A 267 -8.09 24.34 -7.47
CA SER A 267 -7.46 23.82 -8.70
C SER A 267 -6.12 23.18 -8.35
N PRO A 268 -6.13 21.91 -7.87
CA PRO A 268 -4.90 21.22 -7.46
C PRO A 268 -3.99 20.91 -8.65
N ASP A 269 -2.70 21.22 -8.51
CA ASP A 269 -1.64 20.76 -9.41
C ASP A 269 -1.11 19.41 -8.92
N TRP A 270 -1.70 18.31 -9.38
CA TRP A 270 -1.29 16.96 -8.97
C TRP A 270 0.14 16.58 -9.38
N PRO A 271 0.64 16.97 -10.57
CA PRO A 271 2.06 16.83 -10.89
C PRO A 271 2.96 17.50 -9.86
N GLU A 272 2.66 18.73 -9.43
CA GLU A 272 3.43 19.42 -8.39
C GLU A 272 3.34 18.70 -7.03
N CYS A 273 2.15 18.21 -6.65
CA CYS A 273 1.96 17.43 -5.42
C CYS A 273 2.86 16.18 -5.38
N TYR A 274 2.89 15.43 -6.48
CA TYR A 274 3.75 14.25 -6.62
C TYR A 274 5.23 14.62 -6.56
N ASP A 275 5.63 15.69 -7.25
CA ASP A 275 7.02 16.15 -7.27
C ASP A 275 7.46 16.71 -5.91
N LYS A 276 6.56 17.30 -5.11
CA LYS A 276 6.85 17.67 -3.71
C LYS A 276 7.17 16.46 -2.85
N TYR A 277 6.49 15.33 -3.06
CA TYR A 277 6.83 14.09 -2.37
C TYR A 277 8.20 13.53 -2.83
N LEU A 278 8.48 13.53 -4.13
CA LEU A 278 9.79 13.10 -4.64
C LEU A 278 10.93 14.00 -4.15
N ALA A 279 10.71 15.31 -4.06
CA ALA A 279 11.67 16.26 -3.49
C ALA A 279 11.93 15.97 -2.00
N TYR A 280 10.90 15.68 -1.22
CA TYR A 280 11.06 15.23 0.17
C TYR A 280 11.94 13.97 0.27
N ARG A 281 11.77 13.00 -0.65
CA ARG A 281 12.64 11.82 -0.71
C ARG A 281 14.08 12.16 -1.10
N ALA A 282 14.28 13.13 -1.99
CA ALA A 282 15.60 13.63 -2.34
C ALA A 282 16.30 14.26 -1.12
N ASP A 283 15.59 15.06 -0.33
CA ASP A 283 16.12 15.74 0.85
C ASP A 283 16.58 14.76 1.93
N ILE A 284 15.84 13.66 2.14
CA ILE A 284 16.23 12.60 3.08
C ILE A 284 17.56 11.97 2.67
N LEU A 285 17.73 11.64 1.39
CA LEU A 285 18.97 11.04 0.90
C LEU A 285 20.13 12.04 0.89
N ALA A 286 19.86 13.30 0.58
CA ALA A 286 20.85 14.37 0.65
C ALA A 286 21.35 14.60 2.08
N ALA A 287 20.45 14.51 3.08
CA ALA A 287 20.82 14.57 4.50
C ALA A 287 21.72 13.39 4.94
N ASP A 288 21.60 12.23 4.27
CA ASP A 288 22.50 11.08 4.44
C ASP A 288 23.78 11.18 3.55
N GLY A 289 23.99 12.32 2.90
CA GLY A 289 25.18 12.63 2.11
C GLY A 289 25.19 12.05 0.69
N PHE A 290 24.02 11.65 0.16
CA PHE A 290 23.86 11.35 -1.26
C PHE A 290 23.83 12.63 -2.10
N ALA A 291 24.02 12.51 -3.42
CA ALA A 291 23.96 13.66 -4.31
C ALA A 291 22.55 14.27 -4.34
N SER A 292 22.47 15.59 -4.39
CA SER A 292 21.21 16.31 -4.57
C SER A 292 20.60 15.92 -5.92
N LEU A 293 19.33 15.50 -5.89
CA LEU A 293 18.52 15.20 -7.07
C LEU A 293 17.43 16.26 -7.22
N SER A 294 17.10 16.64 -8.46
CA SER A 294 16.04 17.61 -8.75
C SER A 294 14.87 16.98 -9.48
N THR A 295 13.65 17.26 -9.05
CA THR A 295 12.43 16.83 -9.77
C THR A 295 12.24 17.56 -11.10
N SER A 296 12.89 18.71 -11.30
CA SER A 296 12.86 19.44 -12.58
C SER A 296 13.77 18.83 -13.64
N ASN A 297 14.69 17.94 -13.26
CA ASN A 297 15.52 17.18 -14.20
C ASN A 297 14.88 15.79 -14.40
N SER A 298 14.58 15.42 -15.64
CA SER A 298 13.86 14.18 -15.93
C SER A 298 14.64 12.91 -15.56
N GLU A 299 15.97 12.90 -15.67
CA GLU A 299 16.79 11.76 -15.26
C GLU A 299 16.83 11.61 -13.74
N ASP A 300 17.02 12.72 -13.01
CA ASP A 300 17.00 12.75 -11.55
C ASP A 300 15.64 12.34 -11.01
N ARG A 301 14.55 12.87 -11.59
CA ARG A 301 13.17 12.52 -11.25
C ARG A 301 12.89 11.03 -11.49
N ALA A 302 13.34 10.48 -12.62
CA ALA A 302 13.23 9.05 -12.89
C ALA A 302 14.02 8.21 -11.88
N LEU A 303 15.24 8.63 -11.53
CA LEU A 303 16.04 7.99 -10.49
C LEU A 303 15.35 8.06 -9.12
N LEU A 304 14.74 9.20 -8.75
CA LEU A 304 13.98 9.34 -7.51
C LEU A 304 12.81 8.36 -7.44
N ARG A 305 12.06 8.18 -8.53
CA ARG A 305 11.00 7.16 -8.59
C ARG A 305 11.56 5.75 -8.37
N LEU A 306 12.66 5.40 -9.02
CA LEU A 306 13.32 4.09 -8.84
C LEU A 306 13.82 3.87 -7.40
N LEU A 307 14.37 4.91 -6.77
CA LEU A 307 14.79 4.89 -5.36
C LEU A 307 13.59 4.69 -4.43
N CYS A 308 12.44 5.30 -4.75
CA CYS A 308 11.20 5.07 -4.02
C CYS A 308 10.71 3.62 -4.16
N MET A 309 10.72 3.06 -5.38
CA MET A 309 10.29 1.67 -5.64
C MET A 309 11.17 0.67 -4.88
N GLY A 310 12.47 0.95 -4.82
CA GLY A 310 13.44 0.16 -4.05
C GLY A 310 13.40 0.39 -2.54
N ARG A 311 12.49 1.25 -2.04
CA ARG A 311 12.40 1.65 -0.61
C ARG A 311 13.77 2.07 -0.07
N VAL A 312 14.52 2.84 -0.86
CA VAL A 312 15.89 3.23 -0.55
C VAL A 312 15.91 4.33 0.50
N GLU A 313 16.75 4.11 1.51
CA GLU A 313 16.81 4.90 2.75
C GLU A 313 18.22 5.32 3.15
N THR A 314 19.23 4.81 2.45
CA THR A 314 20.63 5.03 2.78
C THR A 314 21.41 5.41 1.53
N ARG A 315 22.46 6.21 1.72
CA ARG A 315 23.40 6.58 0.67
C ARG A 315 23.98 5.35 -0.04
N ALA A 316 24.40 4.32 0.70
CA ALA A 316 25.01 3.12 0.13
C ALA A 316 24.08 2.44 -0.88
N GLN A 317 22.81 2.28 -0.55
CA GLN A 317 21.80 1.73 -1.47
C GLN A 317 21.54 2.69 -2.64
N ALA A 318 21.43 3.99 -2.37
CA ALA A 318 21.19 4.99 -3.43
C ALA A 318 22.33 5.01 -4.47
N GLU A 319 23.58 4.81 -4.04
CA GLU A 319 24.74 4.68 -4.91
C GLU A 319 24.69 3.45 -5.81
N GLN A 320 24.18 2.32 -5.30
CA GLN A 320 23.97 1.11 -6.10
C GLN A 320 22.93 1.34 -7.21
N PHE A 321 21.82 2.01 -6.88
CA PHE A 321 20.79 2.40 -7.85
C PHE A 321 21.33 3.37 -8.89
N ARG A 322 22.03 4.43 -8.46
CA ARG A 322 22.64 5.41 -9.36
C ARG A 322 23.62 4.73 -10.32
N THR A 323 24.48 3.86 -9.81
CA THR A 323 25.45 3.12 -10.63
C THR A 323 24.77 2.22 -11.65
N ALA A 324 23.71 1.49 -11.24
CA ALA A 324 22.93 0.66 -12.16
C ALA A 324 22.26 1.51 -13.27
N PHE A 325 21.65 2.62 -12.88
CA PHE A 325 20.96 3.55 -13.78
C PHE A 325 21.93 4.22 -14.78
N SER A 326 23.09 4.70 -14.32
CA SER A 326 24.11 5.31 -15.18
C SER A 326 24.74 4.31 -16.15
N ASN A 327 24.77 3.02 -15.81
CA ASN A 327 25.34 1.96 -16.63
C ASN A 327 24.34 1.27 -17.57
N LEU A 328 23.09 1.77 -17.65
CA LEU A 328 22.12 1.31 -18.63
C LEU A 328 22.56 1.64 -20.07
N PRO A 329 22.21 0.80 -21.07
CA PRO A 329 22.32 1.19 -22.47
C PRO A 329 21.58 2.51 -22.74
N SER A 330 22.15 3.40 -23.56
CA SER A 330 21.59 4.75 -23.77
C SER A 330 20.15 4.76 -24.26
N SER A 331 19.76 3.80 -25.13
CA SER A 331 18.37 3.64 -25.58
C SER A 331 17.45 3.25 -24.42
N ALA A 332 17.76 2.18 -23.71
CA ALA A 332 16.99 1.71 -22.57
C ALA A 332 16.84 2.78 -21.47
N LYS A 333 17.92 3.51 -21.17
CA LYS A 333 17.88 4.64 -20.22
C LYS A 333 16.92 5.74 -20.70
N THR A 334 16.99 6.10 -21.98
CA THR A 334 16.12 7.11 -22.58
C THR A 334 14.65 6.71 -22.51
N ASP A 335 14.35 5.45 -22.83
CA ASP A 335 12.99 4.92 -22.83
C ASP A 335 12.43 4.82 -21.41
N LEU A 336 13.25 4.35 -20.45
CA LEU A 336 12.90 4.32 -19.04
C LEU A 336 12.59 5.74 -18.49
N VAL A 337 13.43 6.72 -18.81
CA VAL A 337 13.23 8.12 -18.37
C VAL A 337 11.94 8.68 -18.96
N LYS A 338 11.67 8.45 -20.24
CA LYS A 338 10.44 8.90 -20.90
C LYS A 338 9.20 8.25 -20.30
N GLY A 339 9.20 6.93 -20.13
CA GLY A 339 8.08 6.20 -19.53
C GLY A 339 7.79 6.66 -18.10
N LEU A 340 8.84 6.88 -17.29
CA LEU A 340 8.72 7.42 -15.94
C LEU A 340 8.35 8.91 -15.89
N SER A 341 8.39 9.63 -17.01
CA SER A 341 8.06 11.06 -17.07
C SER A 341 6.60 11.32 -17.44
N VAL A 342 5.86 10.33 -17.95
CA VAL A 342 4.44 10.51 -18.27
C VAL A 342 3.64 10.63 -16.98
N ASN A 343 2.86 11.70 -16.86
CA ASN A 343 2.10 11.99 -15.66
C ASN A 343 0.64 11.54 -15.76
N GLY A 344 0.13 11.40 -16.99
CA GLY A 344 -1.21 10.98 -17.33
C GLY A 344 -2.24 12.11 -17.27
N ILE A 345 -1.84 13.36 -17.12
CA ILE A 345 -2.70 14.55 -17.05
C ILE A 345 -2.25 15.50 -18.16
N GLU A 346 -3.09 15.59 -19.20
CA GLU A 346 -2.83 16.42 -20.39
C GLU A 346 -1.49 16.11 -21.11
N ASP A 347 -0.91 14.94 -20.87
CA ASP A 347 0.36 14.50 -21.48
C ASP A 347 0.34 13.05 -22.00
N GLY A 348 -0.86 12.49 -22.25
CA GLY A 348 -1.06 11.16 -22.82
C GLY A 348 -1.37 10.07 -21.80
N THR A 349 -1.14 8.80 -22.20
CA THR A 349 -1.41 7.62 -21.37
C THR A 349 -0.18 7.25 -20.56
N ALA A 350 -0.27 7.36 -19.25
CA ALA A 350 0.73 6.87 -18.33
C ALA A 350 0.58 5.36 -18.09
N ILE A 351 1.70 4.67 -17.91
CA ILE A 351 1.73 3.25 -17.55
C ILE A 351 2.04 3.12 -16.05
N LEU A 352 1.20 2.40 -15.32
CA LEU A 352 1.44 1.98 -13.94
C LEU A 352 1.97 0.54 -13.94
N PRO A 353 3.26 0.30 -13.64
CA PRO A 353 3.83 -1.05 -13.63
C PRO A 353 3.48 -1.78 -12.33
N TYR A 354 2.22 -2.20 -12.20
CA TYR A 354 1.62 -2.73 -10.97
C TYR A 354 2.41 -3.92 -10.40
N TYR A 355 2.76 -3.85 -9.12
CA TYR A 355 3.67 -4.73 -8.39
C TYR A 355 5.17 -4.55 -8.67
N ALA A 356 5.60 -3.48 -9.35
CA ALA A 356 7.03 -3.24 -9.58
C ALA A 356 7.89 -3.21 -8.30
N PRO A 357 7.48 -2.55 -7.19
CA PRO A 357 8.23 -2.58 -5.94
C PRO A 357 8.36 -3.99 -5.32
N GLY A 358 7.30 -4.80 -5.41
CA GLY A 358 7.31 -6.18 -4.94
C GLY A 358 8.23 -7.07 -5.78
N ILE A 359 8.15 -6.96 -7.11
CA ILE A 359 9.05 -7.66 -8.03
C ILE A 359 10.51 -7.24 -7.81
N LEU A 360 10.78 -5.94 -7.63
CA LEU A 360 12.12 -5.44 -7.31
C LEU A 360 12.65 -6.03 -6.00
N SER A 361 11.80 -6.15 -4.98
CA SER A 361 12.17 -6.78 -3.71
C SER A 361 12.56 -8.25 -3.90
N GLU A 362 11.83 -9.01 -4.71
CA GLU A 362 12.16 -10.40 -5.05
C GLU A 362 13.43 -10.52 -5.92
N VAL A 363 13.62 -9.59 -6.87
CA VAL A 363 14.84 -9.48 -7.69
C VAL A 363 16.07 -9.36 -6.81
N LEU A 364 16.02 -8.53 -5.76
CA LEU A 364 17.13 -8.27 -4.85
C LEU A 364 17.25 -9.28 -3.70
N ARG A 365 16.26 -10.17 -3.53
CA ARG A 365 16.26 -11.16 -2.45
C ARG A 365 17.47 -12.09 -2.56
N ASP A 366 18.21 -12.18 -1.45
CA ASP A 366 19.41 -13.00 -1.28
C ASP A 366 20.52 -12.74 -2.31
N VAL A 367 20.51 -11.56 -2.95
CA VAL A 367 21.57 -11.18 -3.90
C VAL A 367 22.82 -10.75 -3.11
N PRO A 368 23.99 -11.34 -3.40
CA PRO A 368 25.24 -10.91 -2.77
C PRO A 368 25.54 -9.44 -3.08
N GLU A 369 26.08 -8.70 -2.12
CA GLU A 369 26.31 -7.24 -2.23
C GLU A 369 27.05 -6.84 -3.52
N GLY A 370 28.07 -7.62 -3.92
CA GLY A 370 28.85 -7.39 -5.14
C GLY A 370 28.09 -7.60 -6.47
N LYS A 371 26.87 -8.13 -6.44
CA LYS A 371 26.02 -8.38 -7.61
C LYS A 371 24.78 -7.48 -7.68
N ILE A 372 24.45 -6.72 -6.63
CA ILE A 372 23.23 -5.91 -6.56
C ILE A 372 23.07 -4.98 -7.78
N VAL A 373 24.14 -4.29 -8.18
CA VAL A 373 24.12 -3.36 -9.33
C VAL A 373 23.73 -4.07 -10.64
N GLN A 374 24.16 -5.32 -10.84
CA GLN A 374 23.81 -6.10 -12.03
C GLN A 374 22.30 -6.40 -12.08
N TYR A 375 21.73 -6.77 -10.94
CA TYR A 375 20.30 -7.10 -10.81
C TYR A 375 19.42 -5.86 -10.94
N LEU A 376 19.82 -4.76 -10.31
CA LEU A 376 19.15 -3.46 -10.47
C LEU A 376 19.13 -3.03 -11.94
N LYS A 377 20.26 -3.17 -12.64
CA LYS A 377 20.36 -2.83 -14.06
C LYS A 377 19.43 -3.70 -14.91
N ALA A 378 19.33 -5.00 -14.64
CA ALA A 378 18.42 -5.90 -15.33
C ALA A 378 16.94 -5.50 -15.10
N PHE A 379 16.57 -5.20 -13.85
CA PHE A 379 15.22 -4.74 -13.52
C PHE A 379 14.86 -3.41 -14.19
N MET A 380 15.75 -2.42 -14.15
CA MET A 380 15.53 -1.13 -14.81
C MET A 380 15.40 -1.26 -16.33
N HIS A 381 16.18 -2.15 -16.96
CA HIS A 381 16.06 -2.43 -18.39
C HIS A 381 14.73 -3.13 -18.71
N PHE A 382 14.29 -4.07 -17.88
CA PHE A 382 12.97 -4.67 -17.99
C PHE A 382 11.86 -3.62 -17.88
N LEU A 383 11.91 -2.72 -16.88
CA LEU A 383 10.93 -1.64 -16.75
C LEU A 383 10.89 -0.74 -18.00
N ALA A 384 12.02 -0.46 -18.63
CA ALA A 384 12.04 0.29 -19.90
C ALA A 384 11.17 -0.38 -20.98
N GLY A 385 11.18 -1.71 -21.05
CA GLY A 385 10.29 -2.49 -21.92
C GLY A 385 8.84 -2.48 -21.46
N VAL A 386 8.58 -2.51 -20.15
CA VAL A 386 7.21 -2.38 -19.58
C VAL A 386 6.55 -1.07 -19.97
N TYR A 387 7.30 0.02 -20.12
CA TYR A 387 6.74 1.30 -20.59
C TYR A 387 6.44 1.33 -22.10
N ASP A 388 6.95 0.37 -22.88
CA ASP A 388 6.63 0.17 -24.31
C ASP A 388 6.65 1.47 -25.15
N GLY A 389 7.69 2.27 -24.97
CA GLY A 389 7.88 3.52 -25.71
C GLY A 389 6.98 4.68 -25.28
N SER A 390 6.20 4.52 -24.20
CA SER A 390 5.42 5.60 -23.58
C SER A 390 6.31 6.80 -23.26
N LYS A 391 5.80 8.00 -23.55
CA LYS A 391 6.51 9.28 -23.42
C LYS A 391 5.49 10.41 -23.25
N PRO A 392 5.88 11.54 -22.63
CA PRO A 392 4.97 12.67 -22.51
C PRO A 392 4.56 13.20 -23.89
N GLU A 393 3.26 13.43 -24.07
CA GLU A 393 2.65 14.01 -25.26
C GLU A 393 1.77 15.22 -24.86
N PRO A 394 2.39 16.40 -24.61
CA PRO A 394 1.66 17.58 -24.12
C PRO A 394 0.45 17.94 -25.00
N GLY A 395 -0.69 18.18 -24.35
CA GLY A 395 -1.96 18.50 -25.00
C GLY A 395 -2.79 17.29 -25.42
N LYS A 396 -2.32 16.05 -25.20
CA LYS A 396 -3.12 14.84 -25.40
C LYS A 396 -4.01 14.57 -24.19
N PRO A 397 -5.21 13.97 -24.38
CA PRO A 397 -6.02 13.52 -23.25
C PRO A 397 -5.24 12.59 -22.33
N GLY A 398 -5.38 12.83 -21.03
CA GLY A 398 -4.72 12.04 -20.00
C GLY A 398 -5.42 10.70 -19.75
N ALA A 399 -4.64 9.64 -19.54
CA ALA A 399 -5.15 8.33 -19.14
C ALA A 399 -4.12 7.57 -18.30
N LEU A 400 -4.57 6.50 -17.65
CA LEU A 400 -3.75 5.56 -16.90
C LEU A 400 -4.04 4.13 -17.38
N GLU A 401 -3.00 3.40 -17.72
CA GLU A 401 -3.05 1.98 -18.04
C GLU A 401 -2.21 1.21 -17.02
N GLU A 402 -2.82 0.22 -16.38
CA GLU A 402 -2.12 -0.65 -15.43
C GLU A 402 -1.55 -1.86 -16.16
N ARG A 403 -0.27 -2.17 -15.89
CA ARG A 403 0.42 -3.37 -16.38
C ARG A 403 0.82 -4.24 -15.21
N ASP A 404 0.06 -5.30 -15.00
CA ASP A 404 0.26 -6.28 -13.93
C ASP A 404 1.56 -7.09 -14.12
N LEU A 405 2.48 -6.93 -13.17
CA LEU A 405 3.77 -7.63 -13.13
C LEU A 405 3.75 -8.90 -12.29
N ALA A 406 2.63 -9.28 -11.66
CA ALA A 406 2.54 -10.50 -10.84
C ALA A 406 2.99 -11.78 -11.57
N PRO A 407 2.74 -11.98 -12.88
CA PRO A 407 3.25 -13.14 -13.62
C PRO A 407 4.78 -13.27 -13.63
N MET A 408 5.52 -12.22 -13.26
CA MET A 408 6.99 -12.23 -13.21
C MET A 408 7.56 -12.88 -11.96
N GLN A 409 6.73 -13.19 -10.96
CA GLN A 409 7.15 -13.81 -9.72
C GLN A 409 7.91 -15.12 -9.92
N ASP A 410 7.35 -16.04 -10.71
CA ASP A 410 7.95 -17.37 -10.90
C ASP A 410 9.33 -17.26 -11.56
N MET A 411 9.48 -16.32 -12.50
CA MET A 411 10.75 -16.06 -13.15
C MET A 411 11.78 -15.48 -12.19
N VAL A 412 11.46 -14.42 -11.43
CA VAL A 412 12.45 -13.79 -10.53
C VAL A 412 12.82 -14.66 -9.32
N LYS A 413 11.99 -15.65 -9.00
CA LYS A 413 12.25 -16.69 -7.98
C LYS A 413 13.02 -17.90 -8.55
N SER A 414 13.15 -18.02 -9.86
CA SER A 414 13.80 -19.16 -10.50
C SER A 414 15.31 -19.21 -10.26
N PRO A 415 15.93 -20.40 -10.20
CA PRO A 415 17.39 -20.53 -10.16
C PRO A 415 18.07 -19.92 -11.39
N GLU A 416 17.46 -20.01 -12.58
CA GLU A 416 17.98 -19.44 -13.81
C GLU A 416 18.16 -17.92 -13.71
N PHE A 417 17.18 -17.22 -13.13
CA PHE A 417 17.30 -15.77 -12.90
C PHE A 417 18.46 -15.43 -11.94
N LYS A 418 18.70 -16.25 -10.92
CA LYS A 418 19.79 -16.03 -9.95
C LYS A 418 21.19 -16.18 -10.58
N GLU A 419 21.30 -16.95 -11.67
CA GLU A 419 22.53 -17.07 -12.42
C GLU A 419 22.63 -16.00 -13.54
N HIS A 420 21.50 -15.71 -14.18
CA HIS A 420 21.38 -14.90 -15.39
C HIS A 420 20.28 -13.84 -15.25
N PRO A 421 20.47 -12.76 -14.47
CA PRO A 421 19.43 -11.76 -14.24
C PRO A 421 18.96 -11.04 -15.51
N GLU A 422 19.78 -11.03 -16.57
CA GLU A 422 19.44 -10.48 -17.89
C GLU A 422 18.27 -11.20 -18.60
N ILE A 423 17.87 -12.41 -18.17
CA ILE A 423 16.70 -13.08 -18.76
C ILE A 423 15.42 -12.26 -18.57
N LEU A 424 15.36 -11.46 -17.49
CA LEU A 424 14.22 -10.58 -17.19
C LEU A 424 13.97 -9.57 -18.32
N THR A 425 15.00 -9.15 -19.06
CA THR A 425 14.88 -8.15 -20.13
C THR A 425 14.37 -8.74 -21.45
N ARG A 426 14.18 -10.06 -21.53
CA ARG A 426 13.69 -10.74 -22.75
C ARG A 426 12.17 -10.91 -22.74
N PHE A 427 11.53 -10.61 -21.61
CA PHE A 427 10.10 -10.75 -21.45
C PHE A 427 9.38 -9.49 -21.93
N ASN A 428 8.41 -9.69 -22.84
CA ASN A 428 7.43 -8.67 -23.17
C ASN A 428 6.12 -9.05 -22.50
N LEU A 429 5.59 -8.15 -21.68
CA LEU A 429 4.23 -8.25 -21.20
C LEU A 429 3.33 -7.77 -22.34
N SER A 430 2.69 -8.72 -23.02
CA SER A 430 1.75 -8.46 -24.11
C SER A 430 0.40 -7.96 -23.62
#